data_AF-A0A815TG16-F1
#
_entry.id   AF-A0A815TG16-F1
#
_cell.length_a   1.000
_cell.length_b   1.000
_cell.length_c   1.000
_cell.angle_alpha   90.00
_cell.angle_beta   90.00
_cell.angle_gamma   90.00
#
_symmetry.space_group_name_H-M   'P 1'
#
loop_
_entity.id
_entity.type
_entity.pdbx_description
1 polymer ?
#
loop_
_entity_poly.entity_id
_entity_poly.type
_entity_poly.pdbx_seq_one_letter_code
_entity_poly.pdbx_strand_id
1 'polypeptide(L)'
;QHPFTFHSFESNSIHRDNLQLYVQGFRRGEQVYGTVMTIQITEPTSFELEWENIDKVVWTTFGGTKHEGYHRDVKNFTITCIKITN
;
A
#
# COMPACT_ATOMS: atom_id res chain seq x y z
N GLN A 1 -15.30 -4.49 15.96
CA GLN A 1 -13.96 -4.51 15.34
C GLN A 1 -12.98 -3.89 16.32
N HIS A 2 -11.86 -4.57 16.59
CA HIS A 2 -10.85 -4.07 17.53
C HIS A 2 -9.94 -3.07 16.82
N PRO A 3 -9.71 -1.88 17.40
CA PRO A 3 -8.74 -0.95 16.86
C PRO A 3 -7.32 -1.54 16.97
N PHE A 4 -6.44 -1.08 16.09
CA PHE A 4 -5.02 -1.35 16.10
C PHE A 4 -4.24 -0.11 15.63
N THR A 5 -2.94 -0.13 15.86
CA THR A 5 -1.98 0.82 15.28
C THR A 5 -1.26 0.16 14.10
N PHE A 6 -1.29 0.82 12.95
CA PHE A 6 -0.60 0.39 11.72
C PHE A 6 0.69 1.18 11.56
N HIS A 7 1.82 0.52 11.85
CA HIS A 7 3.12 1.17 11.90
C HIS A 7 3.73 1.28 10.51
N SER A 8 3.92 0.14 9.84
CA SER A 8 4.64 0.08 8.58
C SER A 8 4.35 -1.16 7.75
N PHE A 9 4.75 -1.10 6.49
CA PHE A 9 4.78 -2.22 5.56
C PHE A 9 5.81 -1.96 4.45
N GLU A 10 6.17 -3.01 3.72
CA GLU A 10 6.94 -2.91 2.48
C GLU A 10 6.07 -3.31 1.29
N SER A 11 6.30 -2.69 0.13
CA SER A 11 5.58 -3.02 -1.09
C SER A 11 6.43 -2.86 -2.34
N ASN A 12 6.20 -3.75 -3.30
CA ASN A 12 6.80 -3.70 -4.63
C ASN A 12 5.68 -3.83 -5.68
N SER A 13 5.79 -3.09 -6.77
CA SER A 13 5.00 -3.32 -7.98
C SER A 13 5.46 -4.59 -8.67
N ILE A 14 4.56 -5.25 -9.40
CA ILE A 14 4.90 -6.50 -10.12
C ILE A 14 5.12 -6.27 -11.62
N HIS A 15 4.43 -5.30 -12.24
CA HIS A 15 4.43 -5.13 -13.71
C HIS A 15 4.58 -3.70 -14.19
N ARG A 16 4.47 -2.71 -13.29
CA ARG A 16 4.46 -1.29 -13.67
C ARG A 16 5.49 -0.51 -12.89
N ASP A 17 6.23 0.33 -13.58
CA ASP A 17 7.05 1.37 -12.96
C ASP A 17 6.17 2.49 -12.42
N ASN A 18 6.62 3.13 -11.35
CA ASN A 18 5.95 4.26 -10.72
C ASN A 18 4.46 4.01 -10.41
N LEU A 19 4.09 2.78 -10.03
CA LEU A 19 2.71 2.44 -9.71
C LEU A 19 2.29 3.20 -8.45
N GLN A 20 1.12 3.83 -8.48
CA GLN A 20 0.59 4.56 -7.34
C GLN A 20 -0.21 3.61 -6.46
N LEU A 21 0.06 3.63 -5.16
CA LEU A 21 -0.63 2.87 -4.12
C LEU A 21 -1.30 3.85 -3.16
N TYR A 22 -2.63 3.91 -3.18
CA TYR A 22 -3.41 4.62 -2.18
C TYR A 22 -3.72 3.69 -1.02
N VAL A 23 -3.16 4.02 0.15
CA VAL A 23 -3.40 3.31 1.40
C VAL A 23 -4.39 4.13 2.21
N GLN A 24 -5.41 3.48 2.74
CA GLN A 24 -6.50 4.13 3.48
C GLN A 24 -6.71 3.42 4.81
N GLY A 25 -6.71 4.17 5.91
CA GLY A 25 -7.02 3.69 7.25
C GLY A 25 -8.45 4.08 7.62
N PHE A 26 -9.23 3.12 8.10
CA PHE A 26 -10.64 3.31 8.47
C PHE A 26 -10.88 3.02 9.94
N ARG A 27 -11.83 3.73 10.53
CA ARG A 27 -12.39 3.45 11.85
C ARG A 27 -13.90 3.43 11.76
N ARG A 28 -14.53 2.32 12.15
CA ARG A 28 -16.00 2.16 12.14
C ARG A 28 -16.64 2.50 10.78
N GLY A 29 -15.93 2.23 9.68
CA GLY A 29 -16.40 2.48 8.32
C GLY A 29 -16.07 3.86 7.75
N GLU A 30 -15.60 4.81 8.57
CA GLU A 30 -15.15 6.13 8.12
C GLU A 30 -13.66 6.12 7.82
N GLN A 31 -13.24 6.75 6.72
CA GLN A 31 -11.83 6.93 6.43
C GLN A 31 -11.25 7.99 7.37
N VAL A 32 -10.26 7.62 8.17
CA VAL A 32 -9.57 8.52 9.11
C VAL A 32 -8.16 8.88 8.64
N TYR A 33 -7.51 8.00 7.86
CA TYR A 33 -6.22 8.25 7.25
C TYR A 33 -6.23 7.90 5.77
N GLY A 34 -5.37 8.56 4.99
CA GLY A 34 -5.15 8.25 3.59
C GLY A 34 -3.84 8.83 3.09
N THR A 35 -3.06 8.05 2.36
CA THR A 35 -1.86 8.55 1.69
C THR A 35 -1.61 7.82 0.37
N VAL A 36 -1.12 8.56 -0.61
CA VAL A 36 -0.71 8.03 -1.91
C VAL A 36 0.80 7.90 -1.92
N MET A 37 1.27 6.72 -2.29
CA MET A 37 2.67 6.37 -2.37
C MET A 37 3.01 5.89 -3.77
N THR A 38 4.27 6.06 -4.18
CA THR A 38 4.79 5.45 -5.41
C THR A 38 5.59 4.21 -5.06
N ILE A 39 5.29 3.10 -5.72
CA ILE A 39 6.06 1.84 -5.63
C ILE A 39 6.65 1.51 -6.99
N GLN A 40 7.88 0.99 -6.98
CA GLN A 40 8.62 0.58 -8.18
C GLN A 40 8.56 -0.92 -8.37
N ILE A 41 9.14 -1.46 -9.44
CA ILE A 41 9.27 -2.91 -9.67
C ILE A 41 10.60 -3.48 -9.15
N THR A 42 11.63 -2.63 -9.10
CA THR A 42 13.03 -3.04 -8.93
C THR A 42 13.40 -3.33 -7.48
N GLU A 43 12.72 -2.70 -6.52
CA GLU A 43 13.02 -2.87 -5.11
C GLU A 43 11.79 -2.61 -4.22
N PRO A 44 11.64 -3.38 -3.12
CA PRO A 44 10.64 -3.07 -2.11
C PRO A 44 10.82 -1.67 -1.55
N THR A 45 9.73 -0.91 -1.54
CA THR A 45 9.68 0.40 -0.87
C THR A 45 9.07 0.21 0.51
N SER A 46 9.77 0.66 1.55
CA SER A 46 9.28 0.67 2.93
C SER A 46 8.50 1.95 3.22
N PHE A 47 7.38 1.81 3.93
CA PHE A 47 6.52 2.92 4.30
C PHE A 47 6.24 2.91 5.80
N GLU A 48 6.47 4.05 6.45
CA GLU A 48 6.12 4.30 7.84
C GLU A 48 4.88 5.21 7.88
N LEU A 49 3.90 4.85 8.71
CA LEU A 49 2.58 5.48 8.75
C LEU A 49 2.17 5.87 10.16
N GLU A 50 2.37 4.99 11.14
CA GLU A 50 2.01 5.22 12.55
C GLU A 50 0.52 5.61 12.74
N TRP A 51 -0.38 4.92 12.04
CA TRP A 51 -1.82 5.21 12.09
C TRP A 51 -2.49 4.50 13.26
N GLU A 52 -2.94 5.26 14.24
CA GLU A 52 -3.57 4.73 15.45
C GLU A 52 -5.09 4.58 15.31
N ASN A 53 -5.69 3.71 16.15
CA ASN A 53 -7.14 3.60 16.31
C ASN A 53 -7.91 3.33 15.00
N ILE A 54 -7.32 2.56 14.08
CA ILE A 54 -8.01 2.07 12.88
C ILE A 54 -8.45 0.61 13.06
N ASP A 55 -9.47 0.17 12.34
CA ASP A 55 -9.93 -1.22 12.33
C ASP A 55 -9.90 -1.88 10.94
N LYS A 56 -9.51 -1.12 9.91
CA LYS A 56 -9.35 -1.63 8.55
C LYS A 56 -8.35 -0.79 7.77
N VAL A 57 -7.49 -1.47 7.00
CA VAL A 57 -6.65 -0.85 5.97
C VAL A 57 -7.13 -1.31 4.60
N VAL A 58 -7.20 -0.40 3.63
CA VAL A 58 -7.52 -0.69 2.23
C VAL A 58 -6.37 -0.17 1.35
N TRP A 59 -6.01 -0.95 0.34
CA TRP A 59 -4.98 -0.63 -0.64
C TRP A 59 -5.62 -0.58 -2.03
N THR A 60 -5.44 0.53 -2.74
CA THR A 60 -5.95 0.72 -4.10
C THR A 60 -4.81 1.14 -5.02
N THR A 61 -4.61 0.44 -6.13
CA THR A 61 -3.58 0.80 -7.10
C THR A 61 -4.13 1.55 -8.31
N PHE A 62 -3.35 2.53 -8.80
CA PHE A 62 -3.66 3.29 -10.00
C PHE A 62 -2.39 3.84 -10.66
N GLY A 63 -2.50 4.39 -11.88
CA GLY A 63 -1.36 5.00 -12.57
C GLY A 63 -0.23 4.03 -12.94
N GLY A 64 1.00 4.55 -12.93
CA GLY A 64 2.23 3.88 -13.37
C GLY A 64 2.36 3.76 -14.88
N THR A 65 3.43 3.13 -15.34
CA THR A 65 3.67 2.75 -16.74
C THR A 65 4.07 1.29 -16.82
N LYS A 66 3.66 0.59 -17.87
CA LYS A 66 4.09 -0.80 -18.09
C LYS A 66 5.62 -0.88 -18.10
N HIS A 67 6.20 -1.76 -17.30
CA HIS A 67 7.64 -1.98 -17.32
C HIS A 67 8.06 -2.61 -18.65
N GLU A 68 9.20 -2.16 -19.19
CA GLU A 68 9.74 -2.68 -20.45
C GLU A 68 10.03 -4.19 -20.34
N GLY A 69 9.78 -4.94 -21.41
CA GLY A 69 10.02 -6.40 -21.44
C GLY A 69 8.93 -7.26 -20.77
N TYR A 70 7.99 -6.67 -20.03
CA TYR A 70 6.88 -7.44 -19.44
C TYR A 70 5.78 -7.67 -20.49
N HIS A 71 5.15 -8.85 -20.50
CA HIS A 71 4.04 -9.12 -21.43
C HIS A 71 2.68 -8.66 -20.89
N ARG A 72 2.51 -8.63 -19.57
CA ARG A 72 1.28 -8.20 -18.92
C ARG A 72 1.35 -6.74 -18.52
N ASP A 73 0.20 -6.07 -18.56
CA ASP A 73 0.06 -4.71 -18.09
C ASP A 73 -1.05 -4.61 -17.03
N VAL A 74 -0.72 -5.00 -15.80
CA VAL A 74 -1.67 -5.06 -14.68
C VAL A 74 -1.13 -4.31 -13.47
N LYS A 75 -2.03 -3.77 -12.64
CA LYS A 75 -1.69 -2.94 -11.47
C LYS A 75 -1.54 -3.78 -10.19
N ASN A 76 -0.78 -4.87 -10.28
CA ASN A 76 -0.55 -5.76 -9.15
C ASN A 76 0.66 -5.30 -8.33
N PHE A 77 0.59 -5.57 -7.03
CA PHE A 77 1.62 -5.24 -6.05
C PHE A 77 1.71 -6.37 -5.02
N THR A 78 2.83 -6.42 -4.30
CA THR A 78 3.00 -7.26 -3.11
C THR A 78 2.97 -6.40 -1.85
N ILE A 79 2.62 -7.02 -0.71
CA ILE A 79 2.78 -6.42 0.60
C ILE A 79 3.55 -7.40 1.48
N THR A 80 4.61 -6.92 2.11
CA THR A 80 5.46 -7.69 3.02
C THR A 80 5.76 -6.88 4.28
N CYS A 81 6.36 -7.53 5.29
CA CYS A 81 6.89 -6.86 6.48
C CYS A 81 5.87 -5.97 7.23
N ILE A 82 4.59 -6.34 7.24
CA ILE A 82 3.53 -5.59 7.92
C ILE A 82 3.78 -5.58 9.43
N LYS A 83 3.76 -4.39 10.04
CA LYS A 83 3.85 -4.19 11.49
C LYS A 83 2.57 -3.56 12.02
N ILE A 84 1.88 -4.27 12.92
CA ILE A 84 0.64 -3.86 13.59
C ILE A 84 0.77 -4.14 15.09
N THR A 85 0.24 -3.25 15.92
CA THR A 85 0.04 -3.48 17.36
C THR A 85 -1.41 -3.19 17.77
N ASN A 86 -1.84 -3.72 18.90
CA ASN A 86 -3.19 -3.50 19.45
C ASN A 86 -3.14 -2.53 20.64
#